data_AF-A0A931ZKW0-F1
#
_entry.id   AF-A0A931ZKW0-F1
#
_cell.length_a   1.000
_cell.length_b   1.000
_cell.length_c   1.000
_cell.angle_alpha   90.00
_cell.angle_beta   90.00
_cell.angle_gamma   90.00
#
_symmetry.space_group_name_H-M   'P 1'
#
loop_
_entity.id
_entity.type
_entity.pdbx_description
1 polymer ?
#
loop_
_entity_poly.entity_id
_entity_poly.type
_entity_poly.pdbx_seq_one_letter_code
_entity_poly.pdbx_strand_id
1 'polypeptide(L)'
;MITSILAFVAAFSLFGHSIVSPLPAKEASKVLSEHQFSLAQRNGNTFVNDVFKDNILLNLAYLEGKVRSRDQINWDALREPFEYKFMLEPGQTFAFHDDVLEKYQGKVVKTTGAHFNFQEGFKSSGYLFGDGVCHLASLIYWTAKDAGLDAEAPTDHNFMAISEIPKVYGVAIYSLPGARATNARQNLYITNSRESPVEFRFDYQGNNLKITLVEKG
;
A
#
# COMPACT_ATOMS: atom_id res chain seq x y z
N MET A 1 -23.90 -51.60 -71.10
CA MET A 1 -24.03 -50.21 -70.60
C MET A 1 -24.72 -50.32 -69.23
N ILE A 2 -23.98 -50.48 -68.12
CA ILE A 2 -23.29 -49.45 -67.30
C ILE A 2 -24.35 -48.51 -66.67
N THR A 3 -24.59 -48.41 -65.36
CA THR A 3 -23.88 -48.82 -64.13
C THR A 3 -24.83 -48.69 -62.92
N SER A 4 -24.70 -49.60 -61.95
CA SER A 4 -25.35 -49.53 -60.63
C SER A 4 -24.74 -48.43 -59.76
N ILE A 5 -25.59 -47.68 -59.05
CA ILE A 5 -25.17 -46.75 -57.98
C ILE A 5 -25.56 -47.39 -56.63
N LEU A 6 -24.53 -47.79 -55.87
CA LEU A 6 -24.64 -48.23 -54.49
C LEU A 6 -24.58 -46.99 -53.58
N ALA A 7 -25.62 -46.74 -52.79
CA ALA A 7 -25.62 -45.69 -51.78
C ALA A 7 -25.07 -46.27 -50.46
N PHE A 8 -23.94 -45.74 -49.99
CA PHE A 8 -23.33 -46.09 -48.71
C PHE A 8 -23.79 -45.07 -47.66
N VAL A 9 -24.68 -45.46 -46.75
CA VAL A 9 -25.12 -44.63 -45.62
C VAL A 9 -24.22 -44.94 -44.43
N ALA A 10 -23.22 -44.08 -44.19
CA ALA A 10 -22.41 -44.14 -42.97
C ALA A 10 -23.10 -43.34 -41.86
N ALA A 11 -23.72 -44.06 -40.91
CA ALA A 11 -24.25 -43.47 -39.69
C ALA A 11 -23.11 -43.18 -38.70
N PHE A 12 -22.68 -41.92 -38.61
CA PHE A 12 -21.70 -41.46 -37.64
C PHE A 12 -22.43 -41.09 -36.33
N SER A 13 -22.39 -41.99 -35.35
CA SER A 13 -22.90 -41.75 -34.00
C SER A 13 -21.97 -40.78 -33.26
N LEU A 14 -22.30 -39.50 -33.28
CA LEU A 14 -21.65 -38.46 -32.47
C LEU A 14 -22.04 -38.65 -30.99
N PHE A 15 -21.21 -39.38 -30.24
CA PHE A 15 -21.25 -39.36 -28.78
C PHE A 15 -20.70 -38.03 -28.28
N GLY A 16 -21.59 -37.04 -28.13
CA GLY A 16 -21.32 -35.80 -27.45
C GLY A 16 -21.08 -36.05 -25.96
N HIS A 17 -19.83 -36.31 -25.58
CA HIS A 17 -19.41 -36.22 -24.20
C HIS A 17 -19.30 -34.73 -23.87
N SER A 18 -20.30 -34.19 -23.18
CA SER A 18 -20.19 -32.88 -22.55
C SER A 18 -19.08 -32.94 -21.51
N ILE A 19 -17.90 -32.45 -21.87
CA ILE A 19 -16.80 -32.23 -20.95
C ILE A 19 -17.20 -31.03 -20.10
N VAL A 20 -17.91 -31.29 -19.00
CA VAL A 20 -18.16 -30.28 -17.98
C VAL A 20 -16.83 -30.07 -17.27
N SER A 21 -16.03 -29.12 -17.76
CA SER A 21 -14.83 -28.70 -17.05
C SER A 21 -15.25 -28.18 -15.67
N PRO A 22 -14.70 -28.71 -14.56
CA PRO A 22 -14.96 -28.15 -13.26
C PRO A 22 -14.52 -26.69 -13.25
N LEU A 23 -15.39 -25.81 -12.75
CA LEU A 23 -15.02 -24.41 -12.54
C LEU A 23 -13.76 -24.37 -11.67
N PRO A 24 -12.72 -23.61 -12.06
CA PRO A 24 -11.52 -23.49 -11.25
C PRO A 24 -11.93 -22.99 -9.86
N ALA A 25 -11.52 -23.74 -8.82
CA ALA A 25 -11.77 -23.36 -7.45
C ALA A 25 -11.12 -22.00 -7.21
N LYS A 26 -11.91 -21.03 -6.72
CA LYS A 26 -11.41 -19.70 -6.33
C LYS A 26 -10.31 -19.90 -5.30
N GLU A 27 -9.07 -19.56 -5.65
CA GLU A 27 -7.95 -19.74 -4.73
C GLU A 27 -8.17 -18.89 -3.48
N ALA A 28 -7.91 -19.49 -2.32
CA ALA A 28 -8.13 -18.83 -1.04
C ALA A 28 -7.08 -17.73 -0.82
N SER A 29 -7.51 -16.57 -0.36
CA SER A 29 -6.58 -15.48 -0.02
C SER A 29 -5.68 -15.86 1.15
N LYS A 30 -4.39 -15.50 1.08
CA LYS A 30 -3.38 -15.85 2.08
C LYS A 30 -2.78 -14.59 2.72
N VAL A 31 -2.76 -14.53 4.05
CA VAL A 31 -2.02 -13.48 4.77
C VAL A 31 -0.52 -13.71 4.59
N LEU A 32 0.20 -12.69 4.11
CA LEU A 32 1.64 -12.73 3.89
C LEU A 32 2.41 -12.22 5.11
N SER A 33 1.96 -11.11 5.68
CA SER A 33 2.53 -10.50 6.88
C SER A 33 1.51 -9.57 7.54
N GLU A 34 1.71 -9.29 8.82
CA GLU A 34 1.01 -8.25 9.54
C GLU A 34 1.91 -7.62 10.59
N HIS A 35 1.81 -6.31 10.76
CA HIS A 35 2.45 -5.59 11.87
C HIS A 35 1.54 -4.48 12.35
N GLN A 36 1.74 -4.06 13.59
CA GLN A 36 0.99 -2.98 14.18
C GLN A 36 1.86 -2.13 15.10
N PHE A 37 1.40 -0.91 15.36
CA PHE A 37 2.01 -0.07 16.37
C PHE A 37 0.98 0.78 17.12
N SER A 38 1.37 1.30 18.27
CA SER A 38 0.57 2.22 19.06
C SER A 38 0.81 3.67 18.63
N LEU A 39 -0.25 4.38 18.27
CA LEU A 39 -0.22 5.83 18.04
C LEU A 39 -0.13 6.64 19.35
N ALA A 40 -0.33 6.01 20.51
CA ALA A 40 -0.31 6.68 21.81
C ALA A 40 1.07 6.69 22.49
N GLN A 41 2.04 5.90 22.00
CA GLN A 41 3.33 5.68 22.68
C GLN A 41 4.53 5.98 21.77
N ARG A 42 4.56 7.13 21.09
CA ARG A 42 5.63 7.49 20.13
C ARG A 42 6.75 8.33 20.76
N ASN A 43 6.41 9.09 21.78
CA ASN A 43 7.25 10.00 22.53
C ASN A 43 6.77 10.03 24.00
N GLY A 44 7.64 10.44 24.93
CA GLY A 44 7.25 10.61 26.33
C GLY A 44 6.26 11.76 26.57
N ASN A 45 6.13 12.67 25.59
CA ASN A 45 5.19 13.79 25.64
C ASN A 45 3.89 13.47 24.87
N THR A 46 2.76 13.57 25.55
CA THR A 46 1.42 13.29 24.99
C THR A 46 1.04 14.22 23.84
N PHE A 47 1.38 15.51 23.93
CA PHE A 47 1.14 16.47 22.84
C PHE A 47 1.87 16.05 21.56
N VAL A 48 3.12 15.57 21.69
CA VAL A 48 3.88 15.06 20.54
C VAL A 48 3.21 13.81 19.96
N ASN A 49 2.72 12.90 20.81
CA ASN A 49 1.99 11.72 20.36
C ASN A 49 0.72 12.09 19.57
N ASP A 50 -0.03 13.09 20.04
CA ASP A 50 -1.25 13.55 19.36
C ASP A 50 -0.94 14.14 17.98
N VAL A 51 0.14 14.92 17.86
CA VAL A 51 0.61 15.43 16.55
C VAL A 51 0.98 14.28 15.61
N PHE A 52 1.74 13.29 16.09
CA PHE A 52 2.14 12.13 15.29
C PHE A 52 0.92 11.35 14.82
N LYS A 53 0.00 11.08 15.74
CA LYS A 53 -1.27 10.39 15.47
C LYS A 53 -2.05 11.12 14.39
N ASP A 54 -2.29 12.42 14.56
CA ASP A 54 -3.06 13.23 13.63
C ASP A 54 -2.43 13.24 12.23
N ASN A 55 -1.11 13.40 12.13
CA ASN A 55 -0.41 13.40 10.84
C ASN A 55 -0.41 12.03 10.16
N ILE A 56 -0.29 10.93 10.90
CA ILE A 56 -0.39 9.56 10.37
C ILE A 56 -1.80 9.32 9.80
N LEU A 57 -2.84 9.70 10.55
CA LEU A 57 -4.23 9.54 10.13
C LEU A 57 -4.56 10.43 8.92
N LEU A 58 -4.06 11.67 8.90
CA LEU A 58 -4.19 12.55 7.74
C LEU A 58 -3.53 11.95 6.50
N ASN A 59 -2.32 11.39 6.64
CA ASN A 59 -1.61 10.75 5.54
C ASN A 59 -2.40 9.56 4.95
N LEU A 60 -3.01 8.73 5.80
CA LEU A 60 -3.89 7.65 5.37
C LEU A 60 -5.15 8.17 4.67
N ALA A 61 -5.73 9.27 5.12
CA ALA A 61 -6.88 9.89 4.48
C ALA A 61 -6.55 10.46 3.09
N TYR A 62 -5.34 11.01 2.92
CA TYR A 62 -4.78 11.40 1.63
C TYR A 62 -4.57 10.17 0.72
N LEU A 63 -3.96 9.11 1.24
CA LEU A 63 -3.78 7.85 0.53
C LEU A 63 -5.10 7.22 0.07
N GLU A 64 -6.13 7.27 0.89
CA GLU A 64 -7.48 6.83 0.56
C GLU A 64 -8.19 7.75 -0.44
N GLY A 65 -7.75 9.01 -0.54
CA GLY A 65 -8.37 10.04 -1.38
C GLY A 65 -9.60 10.69 -0.75
N LYS A 66 -9.83 10.47 0.56
CA LYS A 66 -10.85 11.17 1.37
C LYS A 66 -10.51 12.65 1.57
N VAL A 67 -9.22 12.96 1.66
CA VAL A 67 -8.71 14.33 1.75
C VAL A 67 -7.84 14.60 0.53
N ARG A 68 -8.07 15.75 -0.11
CA ARG A 68 -7.27 16.25 -1.24
C ARG A 68 -6.72 17.65 -1.01
N SER A 69 -7.26 18.36 -0.02
CA SER A 69 -6.81 19.68 0.39
C SER A 69 -7.12 19.91 1.86
N ARG A 70 -6.45 20.90 2.44
CA ARG A 70 -6.60 21.27 3.85
C ARG A 70 -8.03 21.59 4.26
N ASP A 71 -8.81 22.22 3.38
CA ASP A 71 -10.20 22.63 3.69
C ASP A 71 -11.17 21.44 3.81
N GLN A 72 -10.76 20.25 3.36
CA GLN A 72 -11.55 19.02 3.47
C GLN A 72 -11.28 18.25 4.77
N ILE A 73 -10.34 18.72 5.60
CA ILE A 73 -9.94 18.00 6.80
C ILE A 73 -11.00 18.14 7.89
N ASN A 74 -11.59 16.99 8.26
CA ASN A 74 -12.42 16.86 9.45
C ASN A 74 -11.68 15.98 10.47
N TRP A 75 -11.02 16.61 11.45
CA TRP A 75 -10.19 15.91 12.43
C TRP A 75 -10.95 14.89 13.28
N ASP A 76 -12.22 15.14 13.58
CA ASP A 76 -13.02 14.21 14.36
C ASP A 76 -13.30 12.94 13.54
N ALA A 77 -13.70 13.11 12.28
CA ALA A 77 -13.91 11.98 11.37
C ALA A 77 -12.63 11.18 11.09
N LEU A 78 -11.45 11.83 11.04
CA LEU A 78 -10.18 11.14 10.83
C LEU A 78 -9.74 10.28 12.03
N ARG A 79 -10.26 10.56 13.23
CA ARG A 79 -9.92 9.86 14.48
C ARG A 79 -10.87 8.71 14.80
N GLU A 80 -11.95 8.55 14.04
CA GLU A 80 -12.82 7.39 14.15
C GLU A 80 -12.11 6.13 13.62
N PRO A 81 -12.42 4.94 14.18
CA PRO A 81 -11.92 3.68 13.66
C PRO A 81 -12.29 3.51 12.18
N PHE A 82 -11.38 2.94 11.40
CA PHE A 82 -11.61 2.67 9.99
C PHE A 82 -10.84 1.46 9.49
N GLU A 83 -11.30 0.94 8.36
CA GLU A 83 -10.55 0.02 7.50
C GLU A 83 -10.36 0.68 6.15
N TYR A 84 -9.13 0.63 5.63
CA TYR A 84 -8.82 1.10 4.29
C TYR A 84 -7.98 0.04 3.57
N LYS A 85 -8.21 -0.10 2.25
CA LYS A 85 -7.49 -1.05 1.44
C LYS A 85 -7.16 -0.53 0.06
N PHE A 86 -6.02 -0.96 -0.45
CA PHE A 86 -5.69 -0.86 -1.86
C PHE A 86 -4.95 -2.11 -2.31
N MET A 87 -4.81 -2.28 -3.62
CA MET A 87 -4.19 -3.47 -4.22
C MET A 87 -3.07 -3.04 -5.15
N LEU A 88 -2.01 -3.86 -5.19
CA LEU A 88 -0.99 -3.81 -6.23
C LEU A 88 -1.11 -5.07 -7.07
N GLU A 89 -1.35 -4.91 -8.37
CA GLU A 89 -1.21 -5.98 -9.34
C GLU A 89 0.27 -6.37 -9.51
N PRO A 90 0.57 -7.57 -10.03
CA PRO A 90 1.94 -7.96 -10.37
C PRO A 90 2.68 -6.87 -11.16
N GLY A 91 3.87 -6.49 -10.69
CA GLY A 91 4.72 -5.47 -11.28
C GLY A 91 4.33 -4.01 -10.99
N GLN A 92 3.18 -3.75 -10.36
CA GLN A 92 2.79 -2.40 -9.96
C GLN A 92 3.55 -1.95 -8.71
N THR A 93 3.81 -0.64 -8.65
CA THR A 93 4.54 0.00 -7.56
C THR A 93 3.64 0.96 -6.78
N PHE A 94 3.73 0.92 -5.46
CA PHE A 94 3.36 2.01 -4.56
C PHE A 94 4.60 2.88 -4.33
N ALA A 95 4.46 4.20 -4.41
CA ALA A 95 5.45 5.15 -3.91
C ALA A 95 4.81 6.01 -2.82
N PHE A 96 5.52 6.33 -1.75
CA PHE A 96 4.92 7.06 -0.63
C PHE A 96 4.46 8.46 -1.03
N HIS A 97 5.25 9.18 -1.82
CA HIS A 97 4.84 10.42 -2.50
C HIS A 97 5.21 10.40 -3.99
N ASP A 98 4.78 11.42 -4.72
CA ASP A 98 4.75 11.52 -6.19
C ASP A 98 6.07 11.94 -6.86
N ASP A 99 6.99 12.56 -6.12
CA ASP A 99 8.37 12.70 -6.56
C ASP A 99 9.10 11.34 -6.55
N VAL A 100 9.09 10.68 -7.71
CA VAL A 100 9.56 9.28 -7.88
C VAL A 100 10.88 9.17 -8.64
N LEU A 101 11.70 8.17 -8.27
CA LEU A 101 12.91 7.79 -9.00
C LEU A 101 12.56 7.31 -10.42
N GLU A 102 13.46 7.57 -11.36
CA GLU A 102 13.29 7.25 -12.79
C GLU A 102 12.93 5.77 -13.02
N LYS A 103 13.57 4.83 -12.31
CA LYS A 103 13.31 3.39 -12.45
C LYS A 103 11.89 2.93 -12.10
N TYR A 104 11.12 3.76 -11.38
CA TYR A 104 9.73 3.50 -11.02
C TYR A 104 8.72 4.31 -11.84
N GLN A 105 9.17 5.22 -12.71
CA GLN A 105 8.28 5.97 -13.59
C GLN A 105 7.49 5.00 -14.48
N GLY A 106 6.18 5.22 -14.60
CA GLY A 106 5.27 4.35 -15.35
C GLY A 106 4.85 3.06 -14.62
N LYS A 107 5.45 2.74 -13.47
CA LYS A 107 5.05 1.59 -12.63
C LYS A 107 4.25 2.00 -11.39
N VAL A 108 4.43 3.24 -10.95
CA VAL A 108 3.72 3.77 -9.78
C VAL A 108 2.25 3.98 -10.08
N VAL A 109 1.38 3.23 -9.39
CA VAL A 109 -0.08 3.30 -9.54
C VAL A 109 -0.77 3.93 -8.33
N LYS A 110 -0.06 4.04 -7.21
CA LYS A 110 -0.60 4.55 -5.96
C LYS A 110 0.46 5.35 -5.20
N THR A 111 0.06 6.52 -4.72
CA THR A 111 0.82 7.31 -3.75
C THR A 111 -0.10 7.87 -2.67
N THR A 112 0.47 8.41 -1.60
CA THR A 112 -0.33 9.17 -0.61
C THR A 112 -0.88 10.45 -1.23
N GLY A 113 -0.17 11.04 -2.20
CA GLY A 113 -0.53 12.33 -2.81
C GLY A 113 -0.30 13.53 -1.89
N ALA A 114 0.38 13.33 -0.75
CA ALA A 114 0.72 14.36 0.22
C ALA A 114 2.22 14.72 0.20
N HIS A 115 2.53 15.94 0.62
CA HIS A 115 3.84 16.59 0.67
C HIS A 115 4.16 17.13 2.09
N PHE A 116 3.40 16.71 3.10
CA PHE A 116 3.74 16.77 4.53
C PHE A 116 3.97 18.18 5.09
N ASN A 117 3.31 19.19 4.52
CA ASN A 117 3.50 20.59 4.88
C ASN A 117 2.23 21.23 5.48
N PHE A 118 2.38 22.45 5.98
CA PHE A 118 1.29 23.20 6.60
C PHE A 118 0.14 23.54 5.64
N GLN A 119 0.44 23.77 4.36
CA GLN A 119 -0.57 24.11 3.35
C GLN A 119 -1.53 22.93 3.10
N GLU A 120 -1.07 21.71 3.34
CA GLU A 120 -1.87 20.48 3.33
C GLU A 120 -2.47 20.11 4.68
N GLY A 121 -2.27 20.93 5.71
CA GLY A 121 -2.88 20.75 7.03
C GLY A 121 -2.13 19.82 7.97
N PHE A 122 -0.92 19.38 7.62
CA PHE A 122 -0.06 18.66 8.57
C PHE A 122 0.29 19.55 9.76
N LYS A 123 0.38 18.92 10.94
CA LYS A 123 0.72 19.55 12.22
C LYS A 123 2.21 19.44 12.50
N SER A 124 2.69 20.29 13.40
CA SER A 124 4.08 20.27 13.90
C SER A 124 4.09 20.18 15.41
N SER A 125 5.05 19.44 15.96
CA SER A 125 5.36 19.41 17.40
C SER A 125 6.31 20.54 17.84
N GLY A 126 6.72 21.42 16.93
CA GLY A 126 7.59 22.59 17.20
C GLY A 126 8.85 22.68 16.34
N TYR A 127 9.15 21.68 15.51
CA TYR A 127 10.32 21.65 14.65
C TYR A 127 9.96 21.59 13.16
N LEU A 128 9.34 20.49 12.72
CA LEU A 128 8.96 20.24 11.33
C LEU A 128 7.47 19.92 11.24
N PHE A 129 6.87 20.15 10.08
CA PHE A 129 5.54 19.63 9.77
C PHE A 129 5.65 18.18 9.30
N GLY A 130 4.58 17.40 9.51
CA GLY A 130 4.56 16.00 9.06
C GLY A 130 5.24 15.02 10.02
N ASP A 131 5.42 15.42 11.28
CA ASP A 131 5.81 14.53 12.38
C ASP A 131 4.98 13.23 12.35
N GLY A 132 5.63 12.06 12.38
CA GLY A 132 4.97 10.76 12.26
C GLY A 132 4.88 10.17 10.84
N VAL A 133 5.12 10.95 9.78
CA VAL A 133 5.10 10.44 8.39
C VAL A 133 6.13 9.33 8.16
N CYS A 134 7.37 9.53 8.64
CA CYS A 134 8.41 8.49 8.60
C CYS A 134 8.01 7.22 9.38
N HIS A 135 7.20 7.36 10.44
CA HIS A 135 6.76 6.22 11.26
C HIS A 135 5.78 5.35 10.48
N LEU A 136 4.80 5.97 9.80
CA LEU A 136 3.88 5.26 8.93
C LEU A 136 4.63 4.56 7.78
N ALA A 137 5.54 5.27 7.11
CA ALA A 137 6.33 4.68 6.03
C ALA A 137 7.17 3.49 6.52
N SER A 138 7.77 3.59 7.71
CA SER A 138 8.55 2.50 8.30
C SER A 138 7.69 1.27 8.62
N LEU A 139 6.45 1.45 9.09
CA LEU A 139 5.52 0.34 9.32
C LEU A 139 5.11 -0.34 8.00
N ILE A 140 4.82 0.45 6.97
CA ILE A 140 4.50 -0.07 5.63
C ILE A 140 5.71 -0.85 5.06
N TYR A 141 6.91 -0.29 5.16
CA TYR A 141 8.14 -0.91 4.67
C TYR A 141 8.45 -2.23 5.37
N TRP A 142 8.35 -2.25 6.70
CA TRP A 142 8.53 -3.47 7.48
C TRP A 142 7.55 -4.56 7.05
N THR A 143 6.26 -4.22 6.94
CA THR A 143 5.22 -5.17 6.54
C THR A 143 5.45 -5.68 5.11
N ALA A 144 5.84 -4.82 4.18
CA ALA A 144 6.13 -5.19 2.80
C ALA A 144 7.37 -6.09 2.67
N LYS A 145 8.44 -5.80 3.42
CA LYS A 145 9.64 -6.64 3.47
C LYS A 145 9.33 -8.03 3.98
N ASP A 146 8.58 -8.14 5.07
CA ASP A 146 8.25 -9.44 5.65
C ASP A 146 7.24 -10.22 4.78
N ALA A 147 6.42 -9.54 3.97
CA ALA A 147 5.59 -10.16 2.95
C ALA A 147 6.39 -10.68 1.73
N GLY A 148 7.69 -10.40 1.65
CA GLY A 148 8.54 -10.78 0.52
C GLY A 148 8.25 -9.99 -0.75
N LEU A 149 7.75 -8.76 -0.63
CA LEU A 149 7.66 -7.83 -1.76
C LEU A 149 9.02 -7.16 -2.02
N ASP A 150 9.22 -6.65 -3.25
CA ASP A 150 10.36 -5.80 -3.56
C ASP A 150 10.13 -4.39 -3.01
N ALA A 151 10.71 -4.12 -1.84
CA ALA A 151 10.58 -2.85 -1.15
C ALA A 151 11.95 -2.15 -1.00
N GLU A 152 11.97 -0.86 -1.32
CA GLU A 152 13.16 -0.01 -1.30
C GLU A 152 12.87 1.34 -0.62
N ALA A 153 13.73 1.69 0.32
CA ALA A 153 13.83 3.02 0.92
C ALA A 153 15.27 3.52 0.72
N PRO A 154 15.54 4.39 -0.26
CA PRO A 154 16.93 4.77 -0.61
C PRO A 154 17.64 5.53 0.51
N THR A 155 16.89 6.16 1.40
CA THR A 155 17.40 6.85 2.60
C THR A 155 16.75 6.25 3.84
N ASP A 156 17.57 5.87 4.81
CA ASP A 156 17.12 5.29 6.07
C ASP A 156 16.88 6.36 7.15
N HIS A 157 15.99 6.05 8.09
CA HIS A 157 15.70 6.88 9.28
C HIS A 157 16.56 6.43 10.47
N ASN A 158 17.88 6.45 10.29
CA ASN A 158 18.80 5.95 11.31
C ASN A 158 19.14 6.98 12.41
N PHE A 159 18.70 8.23 12.25
CA PHE A 159 18.99 9.35 13.14
C PHE A 159 18.15 9.35 14.43
N MET A 160 16.97 8.71 14.42
CA MET A 160 16.13 8.57 15.61
C MET A 160 15.37 7.24 15.57
N ALA A 161 15.32 6.56 16.72
CA ALA A 161 14.58 5.31 16.83
C ALA A 161 13.08 5.57 16.74
N ILE A 162 12.39 4.71 15.98
CA ILE A 162 10.94 4.70 15.91
C ILE A 162 10.45 3.63 16.90
N SER A 163 9.68 4.05 17.90
CA SER A 163 9.16 3.12 18.91
C SER A 163 8.40 1.96 18.26
N GLU A 164 8.62 0.74 18.75
CA GLU A 164 8.06 -0.53 18.24
C GLU A 164 8.51 -0.98 16.84
N ILE A 165 9.32 -0.18 16.11
CA ILE A 165 9.83 -0.58 14.79
C ILE A 165 11.33 -0.87 14.89
N PRO A 166 11.80 -2.06 14.47
CA PRO A 166 13.22 -2.35 14.44
C PRO A 166 13.97 -1.35 13.54
N LYS A 167 15.12 -0.86 13.99
CA LYS A 167 15.88 0.22 13.33
C LYS A 167 16.17 -0.04 11.84
N VAL A 168 16.34 -1.30 11.45
CA VAL A 168 16.59 -1.72 10.06
C VAL A 168 15.44 -1.39 9.09
N TYR A 169 14.24 -1.17 9.61
CA TYR A 169 13.06 -0.78 8.83
C TYR A 169 12.76 0.72 8.90
N GLY A 170 13.64 1.52 9.50
CA GLY A 170 13.48 2.97 9.55
C GLY A 170 13.59 3.61 8.16
N VAL A 171 12.54 4.29 7.72
CA VAL A 171 12.46 4.95 6.41
C VAL A 171 12.41 6.47 6.56
N ALA A 172 13.29 7.18 5.85
CA ALA A 172 13.25 8.64 5.78
C ALA A 172 12.33 9.10 4.65
N ILE A 173 11.28 9.85 5.01
CA ILE A 173 10.36 10.46 4.06
C ILE A 173 10.50 11.98 4.13
N TYR A 174 10.61 12.62 2.98
CA TYR A 174 10.67 14.07 2.89
C TYR A 174 10.20 14.57 1.52
N SER A 175 9.49 15.69 1.51
CA SER A 175 9.03 16.33 0.28
C SER A 175 9.18 17.84 0.40
N LEU A 176 10.15 18.40 -0.32
CA LEU A 176 10.41 19.84 -0.41
C LEU A 176 10.05 20.35 -1.80
N PRO A 177 9.16 21.35 -1.95
CA PRO A 177 8.79 21.89 -3.25
C PRO A 177 10.00 22.28 -4.11
N GLY A 178 10.05 21.78 -5.35
CA GLY A 178 11.14 22.04 -6.30
C GLY A 178 12.38 21.16 -6.14
N ALA A 179 12.46 20.30 -5.13
CA ALA A 179 13.63 19.46 -4.85
C ALA A 179 13.45 17.99 -5.30
N ARG A 180 12.84 17.76 -6.46
CA ARG A 180 12.41 16.43 -6.94
C ARG A 180 13.46 15.32 -6.82
N ALA A 181 14.72 15.60 -7.14
CA ALA A 181 15.80 14.61 -7.06
C ALA A 181 16.10 14.18 -5.61
N THR A 182 16.05 15.11 -4.66
CA THR A 182 16.22 14.83 -3.23
C THR A 182 15.01 14.09 -2.69
N ASN A 183 13.80 14.59 -3.00
CA ASN A 183 12.54 13.98 -2.57
C ASN A 183 12.45 12.53 -3.02
N ALA A 184 12.80 12.23 -4.28
CA ALA A 184 12.78 10.87 -4.80
C ALA A 184 13.68 9.88 -4.03
N ARG A 185 14.75 10.36 -3.41
CA ARG A 185 15.63 9.53 -2.56
C ARG A 185 15.10 9.40 -1.13
N GLN A 186 14.22 10.30 -0.69
CA GLN A 186 13.58 10.29 0.62
C GLN A 186 12.11 9.87 0.47
N ASN A 187 11.93 8.71 -0.17
CA ASN A 187 10.66 8.12 -0.51
C ASN A 187 10.69 6.62 -0.18
N LEU A 188 9.54 5.96 -0.18
CA LEU A 188 9.41 4.50 -0.05
C LEU A 188 8.75 3.95 -1.31
N TYR A 189 9.37 2.93 -1.89
CA TYR A 189 8.87 2.23 -3.06
C TYR A 189 8.58 0.78 -2.70
N ILE A 190 7.40 0.28 -3.08
CA ILE A 190 7.03 -1.12 -2.90
C ILE A 190 6.42 -1.64 -4.18
N THR A 191 7.10 -2.60 -4.81
CA THR A 191 6.63 -3.26 -6.02
C THR A 191 6.11 -4.64 -5.66
N ASN A 192 4.92 -4.97 -6.17
CA ASN A 192 4.44 -6.34 -6.09
C ASN A 192 5.26 -7.23 -7.04
N SER A 193 6.27 -7.90 -6.48
CA SER A 193 7.14 -8.85 -7.20
C SER A 193 6.53 -10.25 -7.32
N ARG A 194 5.30 -10.46 -6.84
CA ARG A 194 4.61 -11.73 -6.91
C ARG A 194 3.80 -11.86 -8.18
N GLU A 195 3.38 -13.10 -8.48
CA GLU A 195 2.55 -13.42 -9.65
C GLU A 195 1.06 -13.13 -9.41
N SER A 196 0.67 -12.93 -8.15
CA SER A 196 -0.72 -12.67 -7.74
C SER A 196 -0.89 -11.26 -7.16
N PRO A 197 -2.10 -10.68 -7.22
CA PRO A 197 -2.36 -9.37 -6.63
C PRO A 197 -2.15 -9.39 -5.11
N VAL A 198 -1.62 -8.29 -4.57
CA VAL A 198 -1.41 -8.13 -3.12
C VAL A 198 -2.22 -6.95 -2.61
N GLU A 199 -3.12 -7.22 -1.67
CA GLU A 199 -3.96 -6.25 -1.00
C GLU A 199 -3.28 -5.75 0.28
N PHE A 200 -3.11 -4.43 0.40
CA PHE A 200 -2.69 -3.75 1.61
C PHE A 200 -3.95 -3.37 2.38
N ARG A 201 -4.06 -3.82 3.63
CA ARG A 201 -5.17 -3.47 4.54
C ARG A 201 -4.62 -2.67 5.71
N PHE A 202 -5.27 -1.55 5.99
CA PHE A 202 -4.97 -0.65 7.11
C PHE A 202 -6.17 -0.68 8.04
N ASP A 203 -5.96 -1.16 9.26
CA ASP A 203 -7.00 -1.23 10.28
C ASP A 203 -6.61 -0.31 11.42
N TYR A 204 -7.37 0.76 11.61
CA TYR A 204 -7.18 1.70 12.70
C TYR A 204 -8.27 1.53 13.74
N GLN A 205 -7.85 1.29 14.99
CA GLN A 205 -8.73 1.09 16.14
C GLN A 205 -8.31 2.00 17.30
N GLY A 206 -8.64 3.28 17.19
CA GLY A 206 -8.48 4.28 18.26
C GLY A 206 -7.03 4.65 18.57
N ASN A 207 -6.21 3.73 19.06
CA ASN A 207 -4.80 3.96 19.33
C ASN A 207 -3.86 2.96 18.66
N ASN A 208 -4.40 1.95 17.99
CA ASN A 208 -3.58 0.97 17.27
C ASN A 208 -3.84 1.10 15.78
N LEU A 209 -2.76 1.13 14.99
CA LEU A 209 -2.82 0.98 13.55
C LEU A 209 -2.12 -0.33 13.19
N LYS A 210 -2.84 -1.18 12.47
CA LYS A 210 -2.33 -2.43 11.93
C LYS A 210 -2.29 -2.36 10.41
N ILE A 211 -1.25 -2.95 9.83
CA ILE A 211 -1.14 -3.17 8.39
C ILE A 211 -1.05 -4.68 8.16
N THR A 212 -1.90 -5.19 7.28
CA THR A 212 -1.89 -6.60 6.86
C THR A 212 -1.76 -6.66 5.34
N LEU A 213 -0.82 -7.47 4.85
CA LEU A 213 -0.68 -7.75 3.41
C LEU A 213 -1.26 -9.12 3.09
N VAL A 214 -2.14 -9.18 2.10
CA VAL A 214 -2.88 -10.38 1.71
C VAL A 214 -2.69 -10.66 0.23
N GLU A 215 -2.19 -11.84 -0.09
CA GLU A 215 -2.16 -12.37 -1.45
C GLU A 215 -3.55 -12.83 -1.86
N LYS A 216 -4.00 -12.38 -3.02
CA LYS A 216 -5.29 -12.74 -3.60
C LYS A 216 -5.08 -13.91 -4.57
N GLY A 217 -5.84 -14.99 -4.35
CA GLY A 217 -6.01 -16.06 -5.32
C GLY A 217 -7.06 -15.75 -6.37
#